data_AF-A0A016W1S0-F1
#
_entry.id   AF-A0A016W1S0-F1
#
_cell.length_a   1.000
_cell.length_b   1.000
_cell.length_c   1.000
_cell.angle_alpha   90.00
_cell.angle_beta   90.00
_cell.angle_gamma   90.00
#
_symmetry.space_group_name_H-M   'P 1'
#
loop_
_entity.id
_entity.type
_entity.pdbx_description
1 polymer ?
#
loop_
_entity_poly.entity_id
_entity_poly.type
_entity_poly.pdbx_seq_one_letter_code
_entity_poly.pdbx_strand_id
1 'polypeptide(L)'
;MADEILNKAGIHIDEMNRIRLMDPEISDTLGDLRSQSRDFASQMTSFRATTDGLIKAFEELATLVEAEKLRAMAARSAFQSVDKARSADSQQLQIVIRERQVELERLRVELASLQAVEQEQKDVMQQIIHG
;
A
#
# COMPACT_ATOMS: atom_id res chain seq x y z
N MET A 1 -27.85 -49.17 57.06
CA MET A 1 -28.55 -50.40 56.64
C MET A 1 -29.77 -50.10 55.78
N ALA A 2 -30.71 -49.23 56.18
CA ALA A 2 -31.85 -48.84 55.32
C ALA A 2 -31.41 -48.08 54.06
N ASP A 3 -30.50 -47.11 54.19
CA ASP A 3 -30.00 -46.30 53.06
C ASP A 3 -29.22 -47.13 52.02
N GLU A 4 -28.52 -48.18 52.44
CA GLU A 4 -27.82 -49.11 51.53
C GLU A 4 -28.78 -49.99 50.72
N ILE A 5 -29.92 -50.38 51.30
CA ILE A 5 -30.96 -51.17 50.61
C ILE A 5 -31.72 -50.29 49.62
N LEU A 6 -32.00 -49.04 49.99
CA LEU A 6 -32.63 -48.04 49.14
C LEU A 6 -31.72 -47.64 47.96
N ASN A 7 -30.43 -47.41 48.21
CA ASN A 7 -29.44 -47.16 47.16
C ASN A 7 -29.27 -48.36 46.21
N LYS A 8 -29.31 -49.61 46.72
CA LYS A 8 -29.32 -50.81 45.86
C LYS A 8 -30.60 -50.98 45.02
N ALA A 9 -31.71 -50.39 45.47
CA ALA A 9 -32.97 -50.36 44.74
C ALA A 9 -33.08 -49.16 43.77
N GLY A 10 -32.05 -48.30 43.69
CA GLY A 10 -32.05 -47.10 42.86
C GLY A 10 -32.96 -45.97 43.39
N ILE A 11 -33.24 -45.99 44.70
CA ILE A 11 -34.12 -45.03 45.36
C ILE A 11 -33.28 -44.18 46.32
N HIS A 12 -33.24 -42.89 46.04
CA HIS A 12 -32.55 -41.87 46.83
C HIS A 12 -33.58 -41.01 47.57
N ILE A 13 -33.30 -40.62 48.81
CA ILE A 13 -34.16 -39.73 49.59
C ILE A 13 -33.46 -38.38 49.68
N ASP A 14 -34.15 -37.30 49.28
CA ASP A 14 -33.60 -35.94 49.35
C ASP A 14 -33.69 -35.32 50.76
N GLU A 15 -33.05 -34.16 50.96
CA GLU A 15 -33.04 -33.43 52.24
C GLU A 15 -34.44 -32.99 52.74
N MET A 16 -35.47 -33.04 51.88
CA MET A 16 -36.87 -32.80 52.22
C MET A 16 -37.68 -34.10 52.38
N ASN A 17 -37.00 -35.23 52.56
CA ASN A 17 -37.58 -36.55 52.75
C ASN A 17 -38.43 -37.05 51.57
N ARG A 18 -38.15 -36.58 50.34
CA ARG A 18 -38.85 -37.02 49.12
C ARG A 18 -38.09 -38.14 48.43
N ILE A 19 -38.84 -39.14 47.97
CA ILE A 19 -38.32 -40.26 47.20
C ILE A 19 -37.97 -39.79 45.78
N ARG A 20 -36.71 -39.95 45.38
CA ARG A 20 -36.19 -39.66 44.04
C ARG A 20 -35.52 -40.89 43.43
N LEU A 21 -35.63 -41.03 42.11
CA LEU A 21 -35.03 -42.12 41.34
C LEU A 21 -33.58 -41.83 40.92
N MET A 22 -33.11 -40.61 41.16
CA MET A 22 -31.73 -40.16 40.91
C MET A 22 -31.22 -39.42 42.13
N ASP A 23 -29.92 -39.58 42.39
CA ASP A 23 -29.22 -38.86 43.43
C ASP A 23 -29.35 -37.33 43.21
N PRO A 24 -29.88 -36.57 44.20
CA PRO A 24 -30.06 -35.13 44.09
C PRO A 24 -28.75 -34.38 43.78
N GLU A 25 -27.60 -34.80 44.33
CA GLU A 25 -26.31 -34.15 44.03
C GLU A 25 -25.93 -34.31 42.55
N ILE A 26 -26.16 -35.50 42.00
CA ILE A 26 -25.89 -35.78 40.58
C ILE A 26 -26.87 -34.99 39.69
N SER A 27 -28.14 -34.90 40.08
CA SER A 27 -29.15 -34.14 39.33
C SER A 27 -28.84 -32.63 39.29
N ASP A 28 -28.40 -32.06 40.42
CA ASP A 28 -28.07 -30.64 40.51
C ASP A 28 -26.78 -30.34 39.73
N THR A 29 -25.75 -31.18 39.86
CA THR A 29 -24.52 -31.08 39.07
C THR A 29 -24.79 -31.19 37.57
N LEU A 30 -25.71 -32.07 37.15
CA LEU A 30 -26.12 -32.21 35.75
C LEU A 30 -26.89 -30.96 35.26
N GLY A 31 -27.69 -30.34 36.13
CA GLY A 31 -28.39 -29.08 35.87
C GLY A 31 -27.41 -27.92 35.66
N ASP A 32 -26.42 -27.79 36.53
CA ASP A 32 -25.37 -26.78 36.45
C ASP A 32 -24.52 -26.97 35.20
N LEU A 33 -24.09 -28.21 34.92
CA LEU A 33 -23.32 -28.55 33.72
C LEU A 33 -24.11 -28.20 32.44
N ARG A 34 -25.42 -28.46 32.43
CA ARG A 34 -26.29 -28.10 31.31
C ARG A 34 -26.38 -26.58 31.13
N SER A 35 -26.48 -25.81 32.21
CA SER A 35 -26.50 -24.35 32.15
C SER A 35 -25.18 -23.81 31.61
N GLN A 36 -24.06 -24.25 32.19
CA GLN A 36 -22.72 -23.85 31.77
C GLN A 36 -22.45 -24.22 30.30
N SER A 37 -22.90 -25.40 29.86
CA SER A 37 -22.79 -25.80 28.46
C SER A 37 -23.57 -24.88 27.51
N ARG A 38 -24.77 -24.44 27.92
CA ARG A 38 -25.57 -23.48 27.15
C ARG A 38 -24.92 -22.09 27.10
N ASP A 39 -24.39 -21.62 28.22
CA ASP A 39 -23.70 -20.33 28.29
C ASP A 39 -22.42 -20.34 27.44
N PHE A 40 -21.66 -21.44 27.50
CA PHE A 40 -20.49 -21.64 26.65
C PHE A 40 -20.86 -21.65 25.16
N ALA A 41 -21.93 -22.33 24.78
CA ALA A 41 -22.40 -22.34 23.38
C ALA A 41 -22.81 -20.95 22.90
N SER A 42 -23.47 -20.16 23.77
CA SER A 42 -23.81 -18.77 23.49
C SER A 42 -22.56 -17.91 23.29
N GLN A 43 -21.59 -18.01 24.20
CA GLN A 43 -20.34 -17.27 24.13
C GLN A 43 -19.53 -17.64 22.88
N MET A 44 -19.50 -18.92 22.50
CA MET A 44 -18.85 -19.39 21.28
C MET A 44 -19.52 -18.84 20.02
N THR A 45 -20.86 -18.72 20.03
CA THR A 45 -21.61 -18.10 18.94
C THR A 45 -21.27 -16.62 18.79
N SER A 46 -21.21 -15.89 19.91
CA SER A 46 -20.80 -14.48 19.90
C SER A 46 -19.34 -14.32 19.45
N PHE A 47 -18.44 -15.19 19.88
CA PHE A 47 -17.04 -15.18 19.46
C PHE A 47 -16.93 -15.35 17.95
N ARG A 48 -17.62 -16.35 17.40
CA ARG A 48 -17.67 -16.58 15.95
C ARG A 48 -18.19 -15.36 15.19
N ALA A 49 -19.28 -14.74 15.66
CA ALA A 49 -19.83 -13.54 15.02
C ALA A 49 -18.82 -12.38 14.99
N THR A 50 -18.09 -12.17 16.10
CA THR A 50 -17.03 -11.16 16.18
C THR A 50 -15.86 -11.48 15.25
N THR A 51 -15.41 -12.75 15.19
CA THR A 51 -14.34 -13.18 14.29
C THR A 51 -14.74 -13.02 12.83
N ASP A 52 -15.97 -13.39 12.46
CA ASP A 52 -16.49 -13.19 11.10
C ASP A 52 -16.54 -11.70 10.73
N GLY A 53 -16.91 -10.83 11.67
CA GLY A 53 -16.85 -9.38 11.49
C GLY A 53 -15.43 -8.86 11.28
N LEU A 54 -14.46 -9.38 12.05
CA LEU A 54 -13.05 -9.01 11.93
C LEU A 54 -12.46 -9.46 10.58
N ILE A 55 -12.81 -10.66 10.11
CA ILE A 55 -12.39 -11.17 8.80
C ILE A 55 -12.86 -10.22 7.70
N LYS A 56 -14.14 -9.82 7.71
CA LYS A 56 -14.68 -8.86 6.73
C LYS A 56 -13.97 -7.51 6.76
N ALA A 57 -13.69 -6.98 7.95
CA ALA A 57 -12.94 -5.74 8.08
C ALA A 57 -11.52 -5.85 7.50
N PHE A 58 -10.86 -7.00 7.69
CA PHE A 58 -9.55 -7.26 7.07
C PHE A 58 -9.63 -7.39 5.55
N GLU A 59 -10.67 -8.02 5.01
CA GLU A 59 -10.90 -8.10 3.56
C GLU A 59 -11.09 -6.71 2.96
N GLU A 60 -11.93 -5.87 3.57
CA GLU A 60 -12.13 -4.48 3.16
C GLU A 60 -10.82 -3.68 3.21
N LEU A 61 -10.06 -3.80 4.31
CA LEU A 61 -8.76 -3.14 4.43
C LEU A 61 -7.78 -3.59 3.35
N ALA A 62 -7.73 -4.89 3.04
CA ALA A 62 -6.88 -5.41 1.98
C ALA A 62 -7.23 -4.80 0.61
N THR A 63 -8.52 -4.65 0.30
CA THR A 63 -8.94 -4.01 -0.96
C THR A 63 -8.54 -2.53 -1.04
N LEU A 64 -8.63 -1.79 0.08
CA LEU A 64 -8.23 -0.39 0.15
C LEU A 64 -6.72 -0.23 -0.01
N VAL A 65 -5.94 -1.09 0.64
CA VAL A 65 -4.48 -1.09 0.54
C VAL A 65 -4.03 -1.37 -0.88
N GLU A 66 -4.63 -2.35 -1.57
CA GLU A 66 -4.24 -2.65 -2.95
C GLU A 66 -4.62 -1.51 -3.91
N ALA A 67 -5.79 -0.88 -3.70
CA ALA A 67 -6.19 0.30 -4.46
C ALA A 67 -5.21 1.46 -4.28
N GLU A 68 -4.78 1.73 -3.05
CA GLU A 68 -3.84 2.82 -2.76
C GLU A 68 -2.43 2.52 -3.29
N LYS A 69 -1.99 1.26 -3.20
CA LYS A 69 -0.73 0.80 -3.81
C LYS A 69 -0.73 1.01 -5.32
N LEU A 70 -1.83 0.68 -6.01
CA LEU A 70 -1.97 0.93 -7.45
C LEU A 70 -1.89 2.43 -7.77
N ARG A 71 -2.55 3.29 -6.99
CA ARG A 71 -2.43 4.76 -7.16
C ARG A 71 -1.01 5.25 -6.95
N ALA A 72 -0.32 4.79 -5.91
CA ALA A 72 1.06 5.16 -5.62
C ALA A 72 2.01 4.73 -6.75
N MET A 73 1.83 3.52 -7.29
CA MET A 73 2.58 3.03 -8.45
C MET A 73 2.31 3.88 -9.70
N ALA A 74 1.05 4.21 -9.96
CA ALA A 74 0.67 5.06 -11.10
C ALA A 74 1.32 6.45 -10.99
N ALA A 75 1.19 7.11 -9.83
CA ALA A 75 1.83 8.40 -9.57
C ALA A 75 3.35 8.33 -9.76
N ARG A 76 4.01 7.31 -9.20
CA ARG A 76 5.45 7.09 -9.36
C ARG A 76 5.86 6.93 -10.82
N SER A 77 5.09 6.16 -11.60
CA SER A 77 5.36 5.96 -13.02
C SER A 77 5.22 7.27 -13.82
N ALA A 78 4.22 8.09 -13.51
CA ALA A 78 4.01 9.39 -14.12
C ALA A 78 5.21 10.31 -13.83
N PHE A 79 5.64 10.42 -12.57
CA PHE A 79 6.83 11.22 -12.21
C PHE A 79 8.09 10.76 -12.93
N GLN A 80 8.37 9.45 -12.96
CA GLN A 80 9.52 8.91 -13.67
C GLN A 80 9.48 9.20 -15.18
N SER A 81 8.30 9.20 -15.79
CA SER A 81 8.14 9.54 -17.20
C SER A 81 8.44 11.02 -17.48
N VAL A 82 7.99 11.92 -16.60
CA VAL A 82 8.24 13.36 -16.68
C VAL A 82 9.71 13.67 -16.51
N ASP A 83 10.40 13.05 -15.55
CA ASP A 83 11.83 13.23 -15.35
C ASP A 83 12.66 12.78 -16.55
N LYS A 84 12.29 11.64 -17.16
CA LYS A 84 12.94 11.16 -18.39
C LYS A 84 12.73 12.11 -19.57
N ALA A 85 11.48 12.56 -19.79
CA ALA A 85 11.18 13.51 -20.86
C ALA A 85 11.95 14.82 -20.67
N ARG A 86 11.92 15.38 -19.45
CA ARG A 86 12.66 16.61 -19.11
C ARG A 86 14.16 16.45 -19.28
N SER A 87 14.73 15.30 -18.92
CA SER A 87 16.15 15.02 -19.11
C SER A 87 16.51 14.92 -20.59
N ALA A 88 15.69 14.28 -21.42
CA ALA A 88 15.89 14.18 -22.85
C ALA A 88 15.80 15.56 -23.52
N ASP A 89 14.79 16.35 -23.18
CA ASP A 89 14.60 17.71 -23.69
C ASP A 89 15.80 18.61 -23.36
N SER A 90 16.31 18.53 -22.12
CA SER A 90 17.49 19.27 -21.68
C SER A 90 18.75 18.89 -22.49
N GLN A 91 18.96 17.59 -22.75
CA GLN A 91 20.07 17.13 -23.57
C GLN A 91 19.94 17.62 -25.02
N GLN A 92 18.74 17.55 -25.59
CA GLN A 92 18.49 18.02 -26.95
C GLN A 92 18.72 19.53 -27.08
N LEU A 93 18.27 20.32 -26.11
CA LEU A 93 18.56 21.75 -26.06
C LEU A 93 20.05 22.05 -25.96
N GLN A 94 20.81 21.29 -25.15
CA GLN A 94 22.26 21.45 -25.06
C GLN A 94 22.98 21.17 -26.39
N ILE A 95 22.53 20.16 -27.15
CA ILE A 95 23.06 19.86 -28.48
C ILE A 95 22.83 21.06 -29.41
N VAL A 96 21.60 21.56 -29.47
CA VAL A 96 21.25 22.72 -30.32
C VAL A 96 22.04 23.97 -29.93
N ILE A 97 22.19 24.24 -28.63
CA ILE A 97 23.02 25.36 -28.15
C ILE A 97 24.46 25.22 -28.65
N ARG A 98 25.03 24.01 -28.55
CA ARG A 98 26.41 23.75 -29.00
C ARG A 98 26.55 23.93 -30.51
N GLU A 99 25.61 23.43 -31.29
CA GLU A 99 25.59 23.62 -32.76
C GLU A 99 25.59 25.10 -33.13
N ARG A 100 24.71 25.89 -32.49
CA ARG A 100 24.64 27.35 -32.70
C ARG A 100 25.90 28.07 -32.27
N GLN A 101 26.55 27.65 -31.19
CA GLN A 101 27.84 28.21 -30.77
C GLN A 101 28.93 27.96 -31.81
N VAL A 102 29.01 26.75 -32.36
CA VAL A 102 29.98 26.44 -33.42
C VAL A 102 29.71 27.25 -34.69
N GLU A 103 28.46 27.37 -35.09
CA GLU A 103 28.05 28.18 -36.25
C GLU A 103 28.41 29.66 -36.05
N LEU A 104 28.19 30.20 -34.85
CA LEU A 104 28.53 31.57 -34.50
C LEU A 104 30.03 31.82 -34.58
N GLU A 105 30.86 30.92 -34.04
CA GLU A 105 32.32 31.03 -34.14
C GLU A 105 32.80 30.94 -35.59
N ARG A 106 32.19 30.08 -36.41
CA ARG A 106 32.49 30.02 -37.85
C ARG A 106 32.21 31.36 -38.53
N LEU A 107 31.04 31.95 -38.28
CA LEU A 107 30.64 33.23 -38.86
C LEU A 107 31.54 34.38 -38.37
N ARG A 108 32.02 34.35 -37.12
CA ARG A 108 32.99 35.33 -36.60
C ARG A 108 34.31 35.28 -37.36
N VAL A 109 34.83 34.07 -37.60
CA VAL A 109 36.08 33.89 -38.37
C VAL A 109 35.90 34.36 -39.81
N GLU A 110 34.77 34.00 -40.44
CA GLU A 110 34.45 34.42 -41.80
C GLU A 110 34.34 35.95 -41.92
N LEU A 111 33.66 36.61 -40.97
CA LEU A 111 33.56 38.06 -40.90
C LEU A 111 34.94 38.72 -40.74
N ALA A 112 35.79 38.22 -39.84
CA ALA A 112 37.12 38.75 -39.63
C ALA A 112 37.99 38.64 -40.89
N SER A 113 37.89 37.53 -41.62
CA SER A 113 38.59 37.34 -42.90
C SER A 113 38.11 38.33 -43.96
N LEU A 114 36.80 38.53 -44.08
CA LEU A 114 36.23 39.48 -45.05
C LEU A 114 36.63 40.92 -44.73
N GLN A 115 36.65 41.30 -43.45
CA GLN A 115 37.10 42.62 -43.01
C GLN A 115 38.58 42.87 -43.35
N ALA A 116 39.44 41.85 -43.21
CA ALA A 116 40.84 41.96 -43.60
C ALA A 116 41.00 42.20 -45.11
N VAL A 117 40.26 41.45 -45.94
CA VAL A 117 40.26 41.63 -47.40
C VAL A 117 39.68 42.99 -47.80
N GLU A 118 38.60 43.43 -47.17
CA GLU A 118 38.02 44.76 -47.41
C GLU A 118 39.02 45.88 -47.11
N GLN A 119 39.79 45.74 -46.02
CA GLN A 119 40.81 46.72 -45.66
C GLN A 119 41.96 46.74 -46.69
N GLU A 120 42.46 45.58 -47.10
CA GLU A 120 43.48 45.47 -48.15
C GLU A 120 43.01 46.12 -49.47
N GLN A 121 41.77 45.88 -49.88
CA GLN A 121 41.19 46.50 -51.07
C GLN A 121 41.11 48.02 -50.94
N LYS A 122 40.75 48.55 -49.76
CA LYS A 122 40.75 50.00 -49.50
C LYS A 122 42.14 50.60 -49.60
N ASP A 123 43.15 49.92 -49.05
CA ASP A 123 44.54 50.38 -49.09
C ASP A 123 45.05 50.42 -50.55
N VAL A 124 44.76 49.39 -51.34
CA VAL A 124 45.08 49.36 -52.79
C VAL A 124 44.38 50.50 -53.53
N MET A 125 43.07 50.72 -53.30
CA MET A 125 42.36 51.85 -53.92
C MET A 125 42.98 53.19 -53.54
N GLN A 126 43.38 53.38 -52.28
CA GLN A 126 44.06 54.61 -51.85
C GLN A 126 45.39 54.81 -52.59
N GLN A 127 46.18 53.75 -52.78
CA GLN A 127 47.43 53.80 -53.55
C GLN A 127 47.19 54.15 -55.03
N ILE A 128 46.13 53.63 -55.65
CA ILE A 128 45.79 53.94 -57.05
C ILE A 128 45.28 55.39 -57.21
N ILE A 129 44.61 55.94 -56.20
CA ILE A 129 44.06 57.31 -56.25
C ILE A 129 45.13 58.37 -55.96
N HIS A 130 46.15 58.04 -55.13
CA HIS A 130 47.18 59.00 -54.69
C HIS A 130 48.56 58.78 -55.31
N GLY A 131 48.77 57.68 -56.04
CA GLY A 131 49.95 57.41 -56.87
C GLY A 131 49.73 57.86 -58.31
#